data_AF-A0A558G2V5-F1
#
_entry.id   AF-A0A558G2V5-F1
#
_cell.length_a   1.000
_cell.length_b   1.000
_cell.length_c   1.000
_cell.angle_alpha   90.00
_cell.angle_beta   90.00
_cell.angle_gamma   90.00
#
_symmetry.space_group_name_H-M   'P 1'
#
loop_
_entity.id
_entity.type
_entity.pdbx_description
1 polymer ?
#
loop_
_entity_poly.entity_id
_entity_poly.type
_entity_poly.pdbx_seq_one_letter_code
_entity_poly.pdbx_strand_id
1 'polypeptide(L)'
;EGGLFKNNDNTNMRISAGDHPTKTSWIKGATVIVDADNLNEHARDGDRLDSPEGLRIDSTGHGYTGVLIEDCDFVYRSSPSSPGIITVPTYGSHGGFTMRNCRIINDTGVQTIYAGPVDTDIAREPWGVNLENVTISGACESQPYGSAVVVDENRNGSRIVDSCIYLPNGRVGGVLVNRASGCAIEHSSINVSGPPTRTRGVELALDDVTYTATCAFRDE
;
A
#
# COMPACT_ATOMS: atom_id res chain seq x y z
N GLU A 1 8.34 -11.91 -11.90
CA GLU A 1 7.56 -12.97 -11.24
C GLU A 1 8.45 -13.69 -10.24
N GLY A 2 7.96 -14.08 -9.07
CA GLY A 2 8.66 -14.99 -8.14
C GLY A 2 9.92 -14.45 -7.44
N GLY A 3 10.21 -13.15 -7.56
CA GLY A 3 11.49 -12.58 -7.14
C GLY A 3 11.54 -12.18 -5.66
N LEU A 4 12.72 -12.31 -5.04
CA LEU A 4 13.03 -11.73 -3.74
C LEU A 4 13.77 -10.40 -3.93
N PHE A 5 13.26 -9.33 -3.33
CA PHE A 5 13.89 -8.01 -3.28
C PHE A 5 14.13 -7.64 -1.82
N LYS A 6 15.39 -7.54 -1.39
CA LYS A 6 15.74 -7.32 0.00
C LYS A 6 16.66 -6.12 0.17
N ASN A 7 16.30 -5.20 1.06
CA ASN A 7 17.15 -4.11 1.53
C ASN A 7 17.76 -3.28 0.38
N ASN A 8 16.98 -2.97 -0.66
CA ASN A 8 17.39 -1.97 -1.64
C ASN A 8 17.28 -0.56 -1.04
N ASP A 9 18.30 0.26 -1.27
CA ASP A 9 18.51 1.53 -0.58
C ASP A 9 17.35 2.54 -0.71
N ASN A 10 16.83 2.71 -1.93
CA ASN A 10 15.80 3.71 -2.25
C ASN A 10 14.44 3.08 -2.57
N THR A 11 14.39 2.02 -3.36
CA THR A 11 13.12 1.37 -3.70
C THR A 11 13.39 -0.06 -4.12
N ASN A 12 12.66 -1.02 -3.55
CA ASN A 12 12.81 -2.43 -3.89
C ASN A 12 12.21 -2.75 -5.26
N MET A 13 11.07 -2.14 -5.60
CA MET A 13 10.45 -2.26 -6.92
C MET A 13 9.81 -0.94 -7.36
N ARG A 14 9.97 -0.56 -8.62
CA ARG A 14 9.27 0.57 -9.24
C ARG A 14 8.60 0.08 -10.51
N ILE A 15 7.30 0.33 -10.65
CA ILE A 15 6.52 -0.12 -11.80
C ILE A 15 5.60 0.98 -12.32
N SER A 16 5.46 1.02 -13.63
CA SER A 16 4.49 1.84 -14.33
C SER A 16 3.46 0.97 -15.03
N ALA A 17 2.23 1.47 -15.15
CA ALA A 17 1.34 0.99 -16.20
C ALA A 17 1.88 1.40 -17.58
N GLY A 18 1.35 0.80 -18.63
CA GLY A 18 1.62 1.20 -20.01
C GLY A 18 0.32 1.54 -20.73
N ASP A 19 0.43 1.95 -21.99
CA ASP A 19 -0.70 2.21 -22.89
C ASP A 19 -0.94 1.08 -23.89
N HIS A 20 -0.37 -0.10 -23.65
CA HIS A 20 -0.57 -1.23 -24.53
C HIS A 20 -2.03 -1.70 -24.47
N PRO A 21 -2.74 -1.84 -25.62
CA PRO A 21 -4.19 -2.05 -25.65
C PRO A 21 -4.66 -3.35 -25.01
N THR A 22 -3.77 -4.33 -24.86
CA THR A 22 -4.10 -5.68 -24.36
C THR A 22 -3.13 -6.22 -23.31
N LYS A 23 -2.12 -5.44 -22.91
CA LYS A 23 -1.11 -5.91 -21.94
C LYS A 23 -1.16 -5.02 -20.71
N THR A 24 -1.12 -5.67 -19.57
CA THR A 24 -1.07 -5.04 -18.26
C THR A 24 0.34 -5.15 -17.71
N SER A 25 0.86 -4.08 -17.13
CA SER A 25 2.08 -4.15 -16.32
C SER A 25 1.75 -4.78 -14.98
N TRP A 26 2.54 -5.76 -14.56
CA TRP A 26 2.24 -6.51 -13.34
C TRP A 26 3.47 -6.91 -12.53
N ILE A 27 3.24 -7.17 -11.24
CA ILE A 27 4.16 -7.84 -10.33
C ILE A 27 3.40 -9.02 -9.71
N LYS A 28 3.98 -10.22 -9.81
CA LYS A 28 3.36 -11.45 -9.34
C LYS A 28 4.32 -12.31 -8.54
N GLY A 29 3.86 -12.86 -7.42
CA GLY A 29 4.62 -13.85 -6.63
C GLY A 29 5.89 -13.29 -6.01
N ALA A 30 6.01 -11.97 -5.85
CA ALA A 30 7.25 -11.34 -5.38
C ALA A 30 7.24 -11.17 -3.86
N THR A 31 8.41 -11.30 -3.24
CA THR A 31 8.62 -11.01 -1.82
C THR A 31 9.55 -9.82 -1.69
N VAL A 32 9.13 -8.82 -0.93
CA VAL A 32 9.95 -7.66 -0.55
C VAL A 32 10.22 -7.73 0.94
N ILE A 33 11.49 -7.58 1.32
CA ILE A 33 11.91 -7.55 2.73
C ILE A 33 12.74 -6.29 2.98
N VAL A 34 12.33 -5.50 3.96
CA VAL A 34 13.11 -4.41 4.52
C VAL A 34 13.36 -4.67 6.00
N ASP A 35 14.63 -4.84 6.32
CA ASP A 35 15.19 -5.08 7.65
C ASP A 35 16.54 -4.35 7.70
N ALA A 36 16.48 -3.07 8.08
CA ALA A 36 17.63 -2.17 8.16
C ALA A 36 18.64 -2.59 9.23
N ASP A 37 18.22 -3.40 10.21
CA ASP A 37 19.08 -3.95 11.25
C ASP A 37 19.80 -5.24 10.78
N ASN A 38 19.41 -5.79 9.64
CA ASN A 38 19.95 -7.01 9.04
C ASN A 38 20.15 -6.85 7.53
N LEU A 39 21.07 -5.96 7.17
CA LEU A 39 21.48 -5.72 5.79
C LEU A 39 22.00 -6.99 5.11
N ASN A 40 22.05 -6.98 3.77
CA ASN A 40 22.53 -8.13 3.01
C ASN A 40 24.04 -8.36 3.19
N GLU A 41 24.52 -9.54 2.79
CA GLU A 41 25.92 -9.98 2.96
C GLU A 41 26.97 -9.11 2.24
N HIS A 42 26.54 -8.17 1.39
CA HIS A 42 27.41 -7.24 0.68
C HIS A 42 27.53 -5.87 1.36
N ALA A 43 26.75 -5.62 2.42
CA ALA A 43 26.83 -4.40 3.20
C ALA A 43 28.16 -4.31 3.97
N ARG A 44 28.69 -3.11 4.07
CA ARG A 44 29.91 -2.76 4.81
C ARG A 44 29.58 -2.06 6.12
N ASP A 45 30.55 -2.02 7.02
CA ASP A 45 30.42 -1.26 8.27
C ASP A 45 30.06 0.21 7.97
N GLY A 46 28.95 0.66 8.54
CA GLY A 46 28.42 2.02 8.36
C GLY A 46 27.44 2.17 7.19
N ASP A 47 27.22 1.14 6.39
CA ASP A 47 26.15 1.14 5.39
C ASP A 47 24.79 1.22 6.09
N ARG A 48 23.89 1.98 5.48
CA ARG A 48 22.53 2.19 5.95
C ARG A 48 21.64 2.40 4.74
N LEU A 49 20.39 1.98 4.87
CA LEU A 49 19.35 2.37 3.92
C LEU A 49 19.04 3.86 4.12
N ASP A 50 18.73 4.57 3.04
CA ASP A 50 18.31 5.98 3.10
C ASP A 50 16.79 6.12 3.11
N SER A 51 16.10 5.47 2.16
CA SER A 51 14.65 5.65 1.98
C SER A 51 13.99 4.42 1.33
N PRO A 52 14.06 3.22 1.92
CA PRO A 52 13.68 1.98 1.24
C PRO A 52 12.16 1.85 1.09
N GLU A 53 11.61 2.22 -0.07
CA GLU A 53 10.23 1.90 -0.43
C GLU A 53 10.07 0.44 -0.86
N GLY A 54 8.90 -0.13 -0.63
CA GLY A 54 8.66 -1.54 -0.95
C GLY A 54 8.31 -1.65 -2.43
N LEU A 55 7.32 -0.86 -2.82
CA LEU A 55 6.85 -0.72 -4.18
C LEU A 55 6.40 0.71 -4.45
N ARG A 56 6.99 1.32 -5.48
CA ARG A 56 6.55 2.60 -6.04
C ARG A 56 5.79 2.40 -7.34
N ILE A 57 4.55 2.88 -7.39
CA ILE A 57 3.76 2.97 -8.63
C ILE A 57 4.09 4.32 -9.25
N ASP A 58 4.70 4.31 -10.43
CA ASP A 58 5.24 5.51 -11.03
C ASP A 58 5.07 5.55 -12.55
N SER A 59 4.35 6.55 -13.04
CA SER A 59 4.11 6.81 -14.45
C SER A 59 5.03 7.84 -15.10
N THR A 60 5.97 8.44 -14.35
CA THR A 60 6.96 9.39 -14.87
C THR A 60 6.32 10.50 -15.73
N GLY A 61 5.14 10.97 -15.32
CA GLY A 61 4.38 12.03 -15.98
C GLY A 61 3.42 11.58 -17.09
N HIS A 62 3.35 10.29 -17.42
CA HIS A 62 2.47 9.80 -18.49
C HIS A 62 1.02 9.54 -18.06
N GLY A 63 0.71 9.56 -16.76
CA GLY A 63 -0.66 9.36 -16.29
C GLY A 63 -1.21 7.96 -16.46
N TYR A 64 -0.37 6.94 -16.69
CA TYR A 64 -0.83 5.57 -16.90
C TYR A 64 -1.46 4.98 -15.64
N THR A 65 -2.37 4.03 -15.86
CA THR A 65 -3.22 3.41 -14.84
C THR A 65 -3.36 1.91 -15.07
N GLY A 66 -3.73 1.17 -14.04
CA GLY A 66 -4.07 -0.25 -14.14
C GLY A 66 -2.90 -1.19 -13.92
N VAL A 67 -1.92 -0.81 -13.10
CA VAL A 67 -0.90 -1.77 -12.62
C VAL A 67 -1.59 -2.88 -11.81
N LEU A 68 -1.18 -4.13 -12.03
CA LEU A 68 -1.62 -5.28 -11.24
C LEU A 68 -0.51 -5.79 -10.32
N ILE A 69 -0.78 -5.88 -9.03
CA ILE A 69 0.10 -6.51 -8.04
C ILE A 69 -0.66 -7.70 -7.47
N GLU A 70 -0.10 -8.90 -7.59
CA GLU A 70 -0.82 -10.13 -7.25
C GLU A 70 0.09 -11.14 -6.53
N ASP A 71 -0.44 -11.78 -5.47
CA ASP A 71 0.25 -12.84 -4.73
C ASP A 71 1.65 -12.41 -4.24
N CYS A 72 1.76 -11.17 -3.76
CA CYS A 72 3.02 -10.60 -3.28
C CYS A 72 3.04 -10.45 -1.75
N ASP A 73 4.24 -10.59 -1.19
CA ASP A 73 4.54 -10.36 0.22
C ASP A 73 5.41 -9.12 0.39
N PHE A 74 5.05 -8.25 1.33
CA PHE A 74 5.85 -7.09 1.72
C PHE A 74 6.09 -7.13 3.23
N VAL A 75 7.35 -7.24 3.64
CA VAL A 75 7.73 -7.43 5.04
C VAL A 75 8.68 -6.34 5.48
N TYR A 76 8.22 -5.47 6.36
CA TYR A 76 8.99 -4.38 6.95
C TYR A 76 9.20 -4.67 8.43
N ARG A 77 10.41 -5.08 8.79
CA ARG A 77 10.83 -5.39 10.16
C ARG A 77 11.46 -4.18 10.85
N SER A 78 12.37 -3.54 10.17
CA SER A 78 13.02 -2.29 10.59
C SER A 78 13.35 -1.47 9.34
N SER A 79 13.18 -0.16 9.43
CA SER A 79 13.42 0.76 8.32
C SER A 79 13.77 2.14 8.86
N PRO A 80 14.68 2.89 8.20
CA PRO A 80 14.70 4.34 8.36
C PRO A 80 13.39 4.95 7.85
N SER A 81 13.29 6.28 7.87
CA SER A 81 12.17 6.98 7.24
C SER A 81 12.03 6.55 5.77
N SER A 82 10.80 6.25 5.35
CA SER A 82 10.48 5.88 3.98
C SER A 82 9.12 6.48 3.61
N PRO A 83 8.90 6.91 2.36
CA PRO A 83 7.61 7.45 1.93
C PRO A 83 6.44 6.46 2.07
N GLY A 84 6.73 5.15 2.02
CA GLY A 84 5.77 4.10 2.34
C GLY A 84 6.22 2.71 1.89
N ILE A 85 5.50 1.67 2.32
CA ILE A 85 5.70 0.31 1.82
C ILE A 85 5.17 0.21 0.40
N ILE A 86 3.91 0.60 0.18
CA ILE A 86 3.32 0.76 -1.16
C ILE A 86 2.98 2.22 -1.36
N THR A 87 3.54 2.84 -2.41
CA THR A 87 3.36 4.27 -2.67
C THR A 87 2.83 4.51 -4.08
N VAL A 88 1.88 5.45 -4.17
CA VAL A 88 1.56 6.18 -5.39
C VAL A 88 1.83 7.65 -5.06
N PRO A 89 3.04 8.16 -5.35
CA PRO A 89 3.42 9.49 -4.91
C PRO A 89 2.61 10.59 -5.62
N THR A 90 2.67 11.80 -5.06
CA THR A 90 2.01 13.00 -5.59
C THR A 90 2.64 13.50 -6.90
N TYR A 91 3.92 13.23 -7.11
CA TYR A 91 4.66 13.65 -8.29
C TYR A 91 4.61 12.57 -9.36
N GLY A 92 4.70 12.96 -10.64
CA GLY A 92 4.80 12.01 -11.75
C GLY A 92 3.45 11.47 -12.27
N SER A 93 2.33 12.02 -11.78
CA SER A 93 0.95 11.83 -12.28
C SER A 93 0.57 10.36 -12.54
N HIS A 94 -0.09 9.74 -11.57
CA HIS A 94 -0.28 8.28 -11.55
C HIS A 94 -1.76 7.94 -11.42
N GLY A 95 -2.27 7.07 -12.29
CA GLY A 95 -3.60 6.51 -12.16
C GLY A 95 -3.68 5.46 -11.05
N GLY A 96 -4.75 4.66 -11.10
CA GLY A 96 -5.02 3.59 -10.14
C GLY A 96 -4.14 2.35 -10.30
N PHE A 97 -4.20 1.49 -9.30
CA PHE A 97 -3.63 0.13 -9.32
C PHE A 97 -4.60 -0.85 -8.66
N THR A 98 -4.41 -2.13 -8.93
CA THR A 98 -5.07 -3.23 -8.23
C THR A 98 -4.03 -4.08 -7.53
N MET A 99 -4.22 -4.32 -6.24
CA MET A 99 -3.43 -5.23 -5.43
C MET A 99 -4.34 -6.33 -4.93
N ARG A 100 -4.04 -7.58 -5.29
CA ARG A 100 -4.87 -8.72 -4.94
C ARG A 100 -4.11 -9.89 -4.35
N ASN A 101 -4.70 -10.56 -3.37
CA ASN A 101 -4.12 -11.74 -2.73
C ASN A 101 -2.73 -11.48 -2.10
N CYS A 102 -2.50 -10.27 -1.60
CA CYS A 102 -1.19 -9.87 -1.09
C CYS A 102 -1.19 -9.76 0.44
N ARG A 103 0.00 -9.85 1.03
CA ARG A 103 0.20 -9.65 2.47
C ARG A 103 1.25 -8.58 2.72
N ILE A 104 0.98 -7.72 3.69
CA ILE A 104 1.88 -6.69 4.19
C ILE A 104 2.06 -6.89 5.70
N ILE A 105 3.31 -7.03 6.13
CA ILE A 105 3.72 -7.03 7.53
C ILE A 105 4.49 -5.73 7.77
N ASN A 106 4.00 -4.89 8.68
CA ASN A 106 4.62 -3.62 9.03
C ASN A 106 4.85 -3.53 10.54
N ASP A 107 6.08 -3.81 10.95
CA ASP A 107 6.55 -3.66 12.34
C ASP A 107 7.19 -2.29 12.59
N THR A 108 7.14 -1.39 11.60
CA THR A 108 7.84 -0.10 11.61
C THR A 108 6.87 1.08 11.67
N GLY A 109 7.40 2.30 11.83
CA GLY A 109 6.63 3.55 11.70
C GLY A 109 6.39 4.01 10.26
N VAL A 110 6.82 3.26 9.24
CA VAL A 110 6.64 3.62 7.82
C VAL A 110 5.16 3.53 7.44
N GLN A 111 4.69 4.44 6.57
CA GLN A 111 3.31 4.39 6.05
C GLN A 111 3.07 3.08 5.29
N THR A 112 2.03 2.30 5.61
CA THR A 112 1.82 1.02 4.92
C THR A 112 1.44 1.23 3.46
N ILE A 113 0.30 1.87 3.19
CA ILE A 113 -0.12 2.22 1.83
C ILE A 113 -0.40 3.71 1.79
N TYR A 114 0.25 4.41 0.86
CA TYR A 114 -0.03 5.81 0.53
C TYR A 114 -0.42 5.94 -0.94
N ALA A 115 -1.71 6.13 -1.22
CA ALA A 115 -2.20 6.53 -2.53
C ALA A 115 -2.43 8.04 -2.53
N GLY A 116 -1.41 8.80 -2.94
CA GLY A 116 -1.45 10.26 -2.97
C GLY A 116 -2.45 10.82 -3.98
N PRO A 117 -2.73 12.14 -3.92
CA PRO A 117 -3.66 12.83 -4.80
C PRO A 117 -3.45 12.54 -6.28
N VAL A 118 -4.54 12.53 -7.04
CA VAL A 118 -4.49 12.38 -8.50
C VAL A 118 -4.50 13.73 -9.17
N ASP A 119 -3.49 13.95 -10.02
CA ASP A 119 -3.50 15.00 -11.03
C ASP A 119 -4.43 14.58 -12.18
N THR A 120 -5.66 15.09 -12.15
CA THR A 120 -6.74 14.73 -13.08
C THR A 120 -6.55 15.30 -14.48
N ASP A 121 -5.62 16.24 -14.67
CA ASP A 121 -5.31 16.82 -15.98
C ASP A 121 -4.38 15.90 -16.79
N ILE A 122 -3.67 14.99 -16.11
CA ILE A 122 -2.66 14.11 -16.71
C ILE A 122 -3.04 12.63 -16.55
N ALA A 123 -3.51 12.22 -15.36
CA ALA A 123 -3.77 10.83 -15.05
C ALA A 123 -5.02 10.29 -15.76
N ARG A 124 -4.87 9.14 -16.41
CA ARG A 124 -5.96 8.41 -17.05
C ARG A 124 -6.80 7.69 -16.01
N GLU A 125 -8.11 7.70 -16.19
CA GLU A 125 -9.02 6.86 -15.44
C GLU A 125 -8.82 5.36 -15.78
N PRO A 126 -9.04 4.44 -14.84
CA PRO A 126 -9.54 4.67 -13.48
C PRO A 126 -8.46 5.22 -12.53
N TRP A 127 -8.88 6.07 -11.60
CA TRP A 127 -7.99 6.70 -10.60
C TRP A 127 -7.93 5.95 -9.28
N GLY A 128 -9.00 5.23 -8.96
CA GLY A 128 -9.16 4.49 -7.72
C GLY A 128 -8.11 3.39 -7.55
N VAL A 129 -7.82 3.10 -6.29
CA VAL A 129 -6.97 1.96 -5.89
C VAL A 129 -7.87 0.84 -5.39
N ASN A 130 -7.59 -0.39 -5.83
CA ASN A 130 -8.38 -1.56 -5.48
C ASN A 130 -7.51 -2.53 -4.67
N LEU A 131 -7.91 -2.80 -3.43
CA LEU A 131 -7.29 -3.79 -2.56
C LEU A 131 -8.26 -4.96 -2.41
N GLU A 132 -7.91 -6.12 -2.97
CA GLU A 132 -8.77 -7.30 -3.04
C GLU A 132 -8.11 -8.46 -2.30
N ASN A 133 -8.70 -8.97 -1.22
CA ASN A 133 -8.06 -10.02 -0.42
C ASN A 133 -6.61 -9.65 0.01
N VAL A 134 -6.46 -8.45 0.56
CA VAL A 134 -5.18 -7.95 1.08
C VAL A 134 -5.16 -8.05 2.60
N THR A 135 -4.09 -8.62 3.14
CA THR A 135 -3.85 -8.68 4.59
C THR A 135 -2.78 -7.67 4.99
N ILE A 136 -3.09 -6.81 5.96
CA ILE A 136 -2.15 -5.88 6.58
C ILE A 136 -2.07 -6.22 8.07
N SER A 137 -0.87 -6.49 8.56
CA SER A 137 -0.62 -6.81 9.97
C SER A 137 0.73 -6.28 10.44
N GLY A 138 1.01 -6.37 11.74
CA GLY A 138 2.33 -6.05 12.29
C GLY A 138 2.25 -5.38 13.65
N ALA A 139 3.42 -5.00 14.15
CA ALA A 139 3.61 -4.41 15.48
C ALA A 139 3.73 -2.87 15.48
N CYS A 140 3.47 -2.18 14.37
CA CYS A 140 3.62 -0.72 14.31
C CYS A 140 2.78 0.03 15.36
N GLU A 141 3.35 1.09 15.95
CA GLU A 141 2.65 1.89 16.97
C GLU A 141 2.11 3.23 16.45
N SER A 142 2.61 3.70 15.30
CA SER A 142 2.17 4.95 14.66
C SER A 142 2.46 4.92 13.16
N GLN A 143 1.76 5.77 12.39
CA GLN A 143 2.03 5.98 10.97
C GLN A 143 1.92 7.47 10.62
N PRO A 144 2.61 7.96 9.57
CA PRO A 144 2.65 9.39 9.22
C PRO A 144 1.27 10.03 9.05
N TYR A 145 0.30 9.30 8.49
CA TYR A 145 -1.07 9.80 8.30
C TYR A 145 -2.06 9.29 9.37
N GLY A 146 -1.57 8.52 10.34
CA GLY A 146 -2.34 7.92 11.42
C GLY A 146 -3.31 6.81 10.96
N SER A 147 -3.16 6.28 9.76
CA SER A 147 -3.99 5.18 9.22
C SER A 147 -3.17 4.32 8.28
N ALA A 148 -3.40 3.00 8.30
CA ALA A 148 -2.64 2.02 7.50
C ALA A 148 -2.77 2.27 5.99
N VAL A 149 -3.98 2.57 5.53
CA VAL A 149 -4.28 2.86 4.13
C VAL A 149 -4.75 4.30 4.00
N VAL A 150 -4.10 5.04 3.10
CA VAL A 150 -4.51 6.41 2.74
C VAL A 150 -4.93 6.43 1.29
N VAL A 151 -6.18 6.81 1.06
CA VAL A 151 -6.77 7.11 -0.24
C VAL A 151 -7.01 8.61 -0.29
N ASP A 152 -6.15 9.33 -0.99
CA ASP A 152 -6.16 10.79 -1.02
C ASP A 152 -6.96 11.36 -2.21
N GLU A 153 -6.97 12.68 -2.36
CA GLU A 153 -7.83 13.44 -3.26
C GLU A 153 -7.91 12.89 -4.69
N ASN A 154 -9.12 12.87 -5.26
CA ASN A 154 -9.42 12.40 -6.61
C ASN A 154 -9.14 10.92 -6.89
N ARG A 155 -8.79 10.10 -5.88
CA ARG A 155 -8.76 8.62 -5.99
C ARG A 155 -10.17 8.01 -5.99
N ASN A 156 -11.06 8.58 -6.80
CA ASN A 156 -12.47 8.24 -6.83
C ASN A 156 -12.67 6.76 -7.20
N GLY A 157 -13.67 6.13 -6.60
CA GLY A 157 -14.01 4.73 -6.87
C GLY A 157 -13.04 3.71 -6.27
N SER A 158 -12.17 4.11 -5.33
CA SER A 158 -11.28 3.17 -4.64
C SER A 158 -12.05 2.16 -3.80
N ARG A 159 -11.63 0.90 -3.81
CA ARG A 159 -12.30 -0.20 -3.09
C ARG A 159 -11.33 -1.01 -2.25
N ILE A 160 -11.80 -1.42 -1.08
CA ILE A 160 -11.12 -2.37 -0.21
C ILE A 160 -12.09 -3.51 0.04
N VAL A 161 -11.82 -4.67 -0.53
CA VAL A 161 -12.76 -5.80 -0.63
C VAL A 161 -12.10 -7.06 -0.11
N ASP A 162 -12.85 -7.87 0.66
CA ASP A 162 -12.41 -9.16 1.21
C ASP A 162 -11.07 -9.06 1.99
N SER A 163 -10.79 -7.90 2.57
CA SER A 163 -9.46 -7.58 3.10
C SER A 163 -9.44 -7.56 4.62
N CYS A 164 -8.24 -7.68 5.20
CA CYS A 164 -8.06 -7.64 6.64
C CYS A 164 -6.93 -6.70 7.05
N ILE A 165 -7.21 -5.80 8.00
CA ILE A 165 -6.24 -4.91 8.63
C ILE A 165 -6.24 -5.20 10.13
N TYR A 166 -5.14 -5.75 10.64
CA TYR A 166 -4.94 -6.06 12.05
C TYR A 166 -3.70 -5.37 12.62
N LEU A 167 -3.89 -4.20 13.25
CA LEU A 167 -2.83 -3.38 13.84
C LEU A 167 -3.25 -2.96 15.26
N PRO A 168 -3.25 -3.89 16.23
CA PRO A 168 -3.87 -3.69 17.55
C PRO A 168 -3.07 -2.79 18.50
N ASN A 169 -1.85 -2.42 18.13
CA ASN A 169 -0.92 -1.69 19.00
C ASN A 169 -0.90 -0.19 18.69
N GLY A 170 -0.50 0.62 19.68
CA GLY A 170 -0.25 2.06 19.51
C GLY A 170 -1.49 2.90 19.18
N ARG A 171 -1.37 3.78 18.17
CA ARG A 171 -2.43 4.69 17.70
C ARG A 171 -2.50 4.72 16.16
N VAL A 172 -2.86 3.58 15.57
CA VAL A 172 -2.92 3.43 14.11
C VAL A 172 -4.37 3.15 13.71
N GLY A 173 -4.95 3.99 12.85
CA GLY A 173 -6.24 3.74 12.23
C GLY A 173 -6.16 2.78 11.05
N GLY A 174 -7.31 2.37 10.52
CA GLY A 174 -7.37 1.44 9.38
C GLY A 174 -7.24 2.17 8.06
N VAL A 175 -8.31 2.85 7.65
CA VAL A 175 -8.42 3.49 6.33
C VAL A 175 -8.79 4.97 6.48
N LEU A 176 -8.00 5.84 5.85
CA LEU A 176 -8.30 7.25 5.65
C LEU A 176 -8.70 7.50 4.19
N VAL A 177 -9.90 8.02 3.97
CA VAL A 177 -10.37 8.51 2.67
C VAL A 177 -10.50 10.03 2.71
N ASN A 178 -9.74 10.73 1.88
CA ASN A 178 -9.71 12.20 1.84
C ASN A 178 -10.14 12.70 0.47
N ARG A 179 -11.32 13.34 0.39
CA ARG A 179 -11.85 13.97 -0.84
C ARG A 179 -11.76 13.06 -2.09
N ALA A 180 -12.10 11.79 -1.90
CA ALA A 180 -12.16 10.77 -2.96
C ALA A 180 -13.54 10.11 -2.93
N SER A 181 -14.37 10.43 -3.92
CA SER A 181 -15.78 10.07 -3.98
C SER A 181 -16.01 8.64 -4.45
N GLY A 182 -17.13 8.05 -4.02
CA GLY A 182 -17.53 6.71 -4.45
C GLY A 182 -16.61 5.59 -3.95
N CYS A 183 -15.87 5.82 -2.86
CA CYS A 183 -15.05 4.79 -2.24
C CYS A 183 -15.89 3.83 -1.39
N ALA A 184 -15.48 2.57 -1.32
CA ALA A 184 -16.16 1.53 -0.55
C ALA A 184 -15.19 0.61 0.19
N ILE A 185 -15.63 0.11 1.36
CA ILE A 185 -15.02 -1.02 2.06
C ILE A 185 -16.09 -2.10 2.20
N GLU A 186 -15.77 -3.32 1.76
CA GLU A 186 -16.73 -4.40 1.61
C GLU A 186 -16.15 -5.71 2.15
N HIS A 187 -16.94 -6.48 2.90
CA HIS A 187 -16.60 -7.83 3.39
C HIS A 187 -15.22 -7.90 4.06
N SER A 188 -14.87 -6.89 4.87
CA SER A 188 -13.51 -6.69 5.37
C SER A 188 -13.47 -6.61 6.89
N SER A 189 -12.33 -6.99 7.49
CA SER A 189 -12.06 -6.77 8.92
C SER A 189 -11.05 -5.65 9.12
N ILE A 190 -11.36 -4.69 10.00
CA ILE A 190 -10.45 -3.61 10.37
C ILE A 190 -10.37 -3.54 11.89
N ASN A 191 -9.49 -4.36 12.48
CA ASN A 191 -9.24 -4.41 13.91
C ASN A 191 -7.91 -3.71 14.23
N VAL A 192 -8.01 -2.45 14.62
CA VAL A 192 -6.87 -1.55 14.80
C VAL A 192 -7.01 -0.77 16.11
N SER A 193 -5.90 -0.24 16.61
CA SER A 193 -5.87 0.53 17.87
C SER A 193 -6.51 1.93 17.79
N GLY A 194 -6.52 2.53 16.59
CA GLY A 194 -7.15 3.81 16.28
C GLY A 194 -8.54 3.66 15.66
N PRO A 195 -9.09 4.74 15.07
CA PRO A 195 -10.35 4.65 14.33
C PRO A 195 -10.21 3.72 13.12
N PRO A 196 -11.11 2.72 12.94
CA PRO A 196 -11.02 1.78 11.83
C PRO A 196 -11.17 2.50 10.48
N THR A 197 -12.03 3.49 10.41
CA THR A 197 -12.23 4.32 9.22
C THR A 197 -12.24 5.81 9.57
N ARG A 198 -11.74 6.63 8.66
CA ARG A 198 -11.72 8.10 8.76
C ARG A 198 -12.03 8.69 7.40
N THR A 199 -12.88 9.71 7.36
CA THR A 199 -13.18 10.45 6.13
C THR A 199 -12.93 11.94 6.28
N ARG A 200 -12.64 12.62 5.16
CA ARG A 200 -12.53 14.07 5.08
C ARG A 200 -13.20 14.57 3.81
N GLY A 201 -14.27 15.35 3.98
CA GLY A 201 -14.99 15.98 2.86
C GLY A 201 -15.66 14.99 1.91
N VAL A 202 -15.93 13.75 2.34
CA VAL A 202 -16.52 12.70 1.52
C VAL A 202 -17.20 11.62 2.37
N GLU A 203 -18.14 10.90 1.76
CA GLU A 203 -18.75 9.71 2.34
C GLU A 203 -18.00 8.45 1.92
N LEU A 204 -17.96 7.47 2.81
CA LEU A 204 -17.37 6.16 2.58
C LEU A 204 -18.46 5.11 2.72
N ALA A 205 -18.70 4.33 1.67
CA ALA A 205 -19.61 3.20 1.74
C ALA A 205 -18.98 2.06 2.53
N LEU A 206 -19.74 1.47 3.45
CA LEU A 206 -19.32 0.31 4.24
C LEU A 206 -20.38 -0.78 4.07
N ASP A 207 -19.95 -1.97 3.67
CA ASP A 207 -20.79 -3.16 3.56
C ASP A 207 -20.10 -4.35 4.21
N ASP A 208 -20.79 -5.05 5.11
CA ASP A 208 -20.26 -6.19 5.87
C ASP A 208 -18.83 -5.98 6.43
N VAL A 209 -18.61 -4.85 7.12
CA VAL A 209 -17.32 -4.52 7.74
C VAL A 209 -17.32 -4.85 9.23
N THR A 210 -16.33 -5.64 9.67
CA THR A 210 -16.14 -6.02 11.06
C THR A 210 -14.92 -5.33 11.68
N TYR A 211 -14.88 -5.20 13.02
CA TYR A 211 -13.82 -4.46 13.73
C TYR A 211 -13.13 -5.27 14.83
N THR A 212 -13.43 -6.55 14.94
CA THR A 212 -12.95 -7.42 16.04
C THR A 212 -12.21 -8.66 15.56
N ALA A 213 -12.34 -9.03 14.29
CA ALA A 213 -11.69 -10.22 13.75
C ALA A 213 -10.18 -9.98 13.54
N THR A 214 -9.38 -11.01 13.79
CA THR A 214 -7.96 -11.05 13.43
C THR A 214 -7.82 -11.51 11.98
N CYS A 215 -6.68 -11.22 11.36
CA CYS A 215 -6.42 -11.72 10.01
C CYS A 215 -6.12 -13.21 10.03
N ALA A 216 -6.82 -13.98 9.20
CA ALA A 216 -6.42 -15.34 8.89
C ALA A 216 -5.11 -15.26 8.09
N PHE A 217 -4.04 -15.78 8.64
CA PHE A 217 -2.79 -15.89 7.89
C PHE A 217 -2.98 -16.99 6.84
N ARG A 218 -2.52 -16.74 5.60
CA ARG A 218 -2.29 -17.84 4.67
C ARG A 218 -1.19 -18.70 5.28
N ASP A 219 -1.55 -19.88 5.76
CA ASP A 219 -0.57 -20.94 5.97
C ASP A 219 0.04 -21.26 4.59
N GLU A 220 1.37 -21.24 4.51
CA GLU A 220 2.14 -21.50 3.28
C GLU A 220 1.82 -22.84 2.63
#